data_AF-A0A358E246-F1
#
_entry.id   AF-A0A358E246-F1
#
_cell.length_a   1.000
_cell.length_b   1.000
_cell.length_c   1.000
_cell.angle_alpha   90.00
_cell.angle_beta   90.00
_cell.angle_gamma   90.00
#
_symmetry.space_group_name_H-M   'P 1'
#
loop_
_entity.id
_entity.type
_entity.pdbx_description
1 polymer ?
#
loop_
_entity_poly.entity_id
_entity_poly.type
_entity_poly.pdbx_seq_one_letter_code
_entity_poly.pdbx_strand_id
1 'polypeptide(L)'
;VVGSVDKVLDQIHEHMVNKDLSNQEAKLADWWQQIEQWRGRQCLNYEQGDEVIKPQKVIEALYKHTDGKAYVSSDVGQHQMFAALYYQYDKPRQWINSGGLGTMGFGLPAAMGVQFAHPNATSVVVTGDGSIQMNIQELSTCLQYNLPIKIISLNNRALGMVRQWQDMIYKGRHSHSYMDSMPDFVKLAEAYGHVGIKVDKLDDLDAAMEKCFSYTDRLVFMDIAIDQNEHVYPMQIKYGAMDDMRLSKTERT
;
A
#
# COMPACT_ATOMS: atom_id res chain seq x y z
N VAL A 1 -1.97 -31.90 -6.24
CA VAL A 1 -2.97 -31.90 -7.34
C VAL A 1 -2.48 -30.94 -8.41
N VAL A 2 -2.40 -31.34 -9.67
CA VAL A 2 -1.99 -30.47 -10.78
C VAL A 2 -3.24 -30.08 -11.57
N GLY A 3 -3.52 -28.78 -11.71
CA GLY A 3 -4.70 -28.28 -12.40
C GLY A 3 -5.05 -26.83 -12.03
N SER A 4 -6.06 -26.28 -12.69
CA SER A 4 -6.61 -24.96 -12.36
C SER A 4 -7.28 -24.99 -10.98
N VAL A 5 -6.99 -23.99 -10.13
CA VAL A 5 -7.41 -24.00 -8.73
C VAL A 5 -8.93 -23.99 -8.56
N ASP A 6 -9.66 -23.30 -9.44
CA ASP A 6 -11.13 -23.28 -9.47
C ASP A 6 -11.71 -24.69 -9.65
N LYS A 7 -11.27 -25.42 -10.67
CA LYS A 7 -11.71 -26.79 -10.95
C LYS A 7 -11.34 -27.76 -9.83
N VAL A 8 -10.15 -27.60 -9.25
CA VAL A 8 -9.71 -28.45 -8.14
C VAL A 8 -10.54 -28.19 -6.89
N LEU A 9 -10.90 -26.92 -6.61
CA LEU A 9 -11.77 -26.58 -5.49
C LEU A 9 -13.19 -27.13 -5.67
N ASP A 10 -13.76 -27.09 -6.88
CA ASP A 10 -15.06 -27.69 -7.17
C ASP A 10 -15.05 -29.20 -6.87
N GLN A 11 -14.02 -29.91 -7.33
CA GLN A 11 -13.84 -31.35 -7.06
C GLN A 11 -13.70 -31.66 -5.57
N ILE A 12 -12.90 -30.86 -4.85
CA ILE A 12 -12.77 -31.00 -3.39
C ILE A 12 -14.12 -30.77 -2.73
N HIS A 13 -14.86 -29.74 -3.14
CA HIS A 13 -16.16 -29.41 -2.57
C HIS A 13 -17.18 -30.54 -2.78
N GLU A 14 -17.27 -31.11 -3.98
CA GLU A 14 -18.11 -32.28 -4.27
C GLU A 14 -17.82 -33.46 -3.33
N HIS A 15 -16.55 -33.71 -3.02
CA HIS A 15 -16.15 -34.76 -2.08
C HIS A 15 -16.42 -34.41 -0.61
N MET A 16 -16.48 -33.13 -0.27
CA MET A 16 -16.73 -32.64 1.09
C MET A 16 -18.21 -32.67 1.48
N VAL A 17 -19.14 -32.52 0.53
CA VAL A 17 -20.60 -32.49 0.80
C VAL A 17 -21.10 -33.69 1.60
N ASN A 18 -20.48 -34.86 1.42
CA ASN A 18 -20.89 -36.11 2.11
C ASN A 18 -20.06 -36.42 3.36
N LYS A 19 -19.20 -35.50 3.82
CA LYS A 19 -18.42 -35.68 5.05
C LYS A 19 -19.19 -35.19 6.26
N ASP A 20 -19.18 -35.98 7.32
CA ASP A 20 -19.68 -35.55 8.62
C ASP A 20 -18.73 -34.51 9.23
N LEU A 21 -19.15 -33.25 9.21
CA LEU A 21 -18.45 -32.12 9.81
C LEU A 21 -19.03 -31.75 11.19
N SER A 22 -19.84 -32.62 11.79
CA SER A 22 -20.36 -32.41 13.13
C SER A 22 -19.23 -32.21 14.14
N ASN A 23 -19.47 -31.31 15.08
CA ASN A 23 -18.55 -30.91 16.14
C ASN A 23 -17.18 -30.39 15.63
N GLN A 24 -17.07 -29.94 14.38
CA GLN A 24 -15.80 -29.45 13.83
C GLN A 24 -15.29 -28.21 14.58
N GLU A 25 -16.17 -27.32 15.01
CA GLU A 25 -15.80 -26.16 15.84
C GLU A 25 -15.09 -26.59 17.13
N ALA A 26 -15.65 -27.58 17.85
CA ALA A 26 -15.03 -28.15 19.05
C ALA A 26 -13.70 -28.85 18.74
N LYS A 27 -13.60 -29.57 17.61
CA LYS A 27 -12.36 -30.22 17.17
C LYS A 27 -11.25 -29.23 16.80
N LEU A 28 -11.61 -28.00 16.40
CA LEU A 28 -10.69 -26.93 16.02
C LEU A 28 -10.50 -25.88 17.12
N ALA A 29 -11.08 -26.05 18.31
CA ALA A 29 -11.05 -25.05 19.36
C ALA A 29 -9.62 -24.65 19.78
N ASP A 30 -8.75 -25.65 20.00
CA ASP A 30 -7.34 -25.41 20.37
C ASP A 30 -6.58 -24.66 19.26
N TRP A 31 -6.88 -24.97 17.99
CA TRP A 31 -6.28 -24.30 16.83
C TRP A 31 -6.70 -22.84 16.73
N TRP A 32 -8.00 -22.56 16.91
CA TRP A 32 -8.50 -21.19 16.94
C TRP A 32 -7.97 -20.41 18.13
N GLN A 33 -7.86 -21.04 19.30
CA GLN A 33 -7.25 -20.42 20.47
C GLN A 33 -5.81 -20.00 20.20
N GLN A 34 -5.02 -20.84 19.52
CA GLN A 34 -3.65 -20.51 19.12
C GLN A 34 -3.62 -19.33 18.12
N ILE A 35 -4.50 -19.32 17.13
CA ILE A 35 -4.62 -18.20 16.18
C ILE A 35 -4.95 -16.89 16.91
N GLU A 36 -5.88 -16.91 17.87
CA GLU A 36 -6.24 -15.71 18.64
C GLU A 36 -5.08 -15.23 19.53
N GLN A 37 -4.25 -16.13 20.06
CA GLN A 37 -3.01 -15.74 20.74
C GLN A 37 -2.05 -15.00 19.81
N TRP A 38 -1.90 -15.45 18.56
CA TRP A 38 -1.07 -14.75 17.57
C TRP A 38 -1.65 -13.40 17.16
N ARG A 39 -2.97 -13.33 16.89
CA ARG A 39 -3.67 -12.06 16.59
C ARG A 39 -3.58 -11.07 17.74
N GLY A 40 -3.65 -11.54 18.97
CA GLY A 40 -3.54 -10.74 20.19
C GLY A 40 -2.20 -10.00 20.34
N ARG A 41 -1.15 -10.39 19.60
CA ARG A 41 0.11 -9.63 19.53
C ARG A 41 -0.03 -8.29 18.81
N GLN A 42 -1.05 -8.14 17.95
CA GLN A 42 -1.30 -6.93 17.16
C GLN A 42 -0.03 -6.40 16.47
N CYS A 43 0.66 -7.27 15.71
CA CYS A 43 1.97 -6.99 15.13
C CYS A 43 2.01 -5.87 14.07
N LEU A 44 0.85 -5.35 13.67
CA LEU A 44 0.71 -4.17 12.80
C LEU A 44 0.46 -2.88 13.60
N ASN A 45 0.47 -2.93 14.93
CA ASN A 45 0.47 -1.71 15.71
C ASN A 45 1.78 -0.95 15.49
N TYR A 46 1.67 0.37 15.42
CA TYR A 46 2.79 1.29 15.27
C TYR A 46 2.65 2.45 16.25
N GLU A 47 3.77 3.13 16.52
CA GLU A 47 3.81 4.28 17.41
C GLU A 47 2.99 5.43 16.83
N GLN A 48 2.02 5.88 17.62
CA GLN A 48 1.17 7.03 17.30
C GLN A 48 1.88 8.31 17.76
N GLY A 49 1.71 9.40 17.01
CA GLY A 49 2.20 10.72 17.38
C GLY A 49 1.62 11.78 16.46
N ASP A 50 1.63 13.04 16.92
CA ASP A 50 0.93 14.14 16.25
C ASP A 50 1.86 15.07 15.46
N GLU A 51 3.19 14.91 15.63
CA GLU A 51 4.19 15.82 15.03
C GLU A 51 4.46 15.53 13.55
N VAL A 52 4.46 14.25 13.16
CA VAL A 52 4.77 13.79 11.80
C VAL A 52 3.74 12.78 11.34
N ILE A 53 3.35 12.84 10.07
CA ILE A 53 2.36 11.91 9.52
C ILE A 53 3.01 10.53 9.36
N LYS A 54 2.43 9.53 10.01
CA LYS A 54 2.84 8.14 9.82
C LYS A 54 2.29 7.61 8.49
N PRO A 55 3.08 6.93 7.65
CA PRO A 55 2.58 6.37 6.38
C PRO A 55 1.40 5.42 6.56
N GLN A 56 1.39 4.65 7.65
CA GLN A 56 0.29 3.77 8.03
C GLN A 56 -1.03 4.54 8.16
N LYS A 57 -1.02 5.71 8.81
CA LYS A 57 -2.20 6.58 8.97
C LYS A 57 -2.76 7.06 7.63
N VAL A 58 -1.88 7.32 6.66
CA VAL A 58 -2.31 7.74 5.32
C VAL A 58 -3.08 6.61 4.64
N ILE A 59 -2.62 5.37 4.77
CA ILE A 59 -3.30 4.20 4.19
C ILE A 59 -4.62 3.89 4.91
N GLU A 60 -4.66 4.00 6.24
CA GLU A 60 -5.91 3.88 7.01
C GLU A 60 -6.94 4.95 6.60
N ALA A 61 -6.49 6.20 6.43
CA ALA A 61 -7.34 7.29 5.95
C ALA A 61 -7.83 7.02 4.51
N LEU A 62 -6.95 6.52 3.64
CA LEU A 62 -7.33 6.11 2.29
C LEU A 62 -8.41 5.00 2.31
N TYR A 63 -8.22 3.97 3.13
CA TYR A 63 -9.20 2.89 3.30
C TYR A 63 -10.56 3.45 3.78
N LYS A 64 -10.56 4.31 4.80
CA LYS A 64 -11.77 4.99 5.31
C LYS A 64 -12.53 5.74 4.22
N HIS A 65 -11.84 6.55 3.41
CA HIS A 65 -12.49 7.39 2.40
C HIS A 65 -12.94 6.64 1.13
N THR A 66 -12.40 5.44 0.93
CA THR A 66 -12.77 4.57 -0.19
C THR A 66 -13.71 3.44 0.21
N ASP A 67 -14.03 3.33 1.51
CA ASP A 67 -14.83 2.24 2.09
C ASP A 67 -14.29 0.86 1.67
N GLY A 68 -12.96 0.72 1.57
CA GLY A 68 -12.29 -0.50 1.10
C GLY A 68 -12.56 -0.88 -0.36
N LYS A 69 -13.31 -0.07 -1.13
CA LYS A 69 -13.82 -0.44 -2.46
C LYS A 69 -12.90 -0.04 -3.61
N ALA A 70 -11.89 0.80 -3.39
CA ALA A 70 -10.99 1.22 -4.45
C ALA A 70 -10.16 0.07 -5.01
N TYR A 71 -9.82 0.19 -6.29
CA TYR A 71 -8.72 -0.54 -6.88
C TYR A 71 -7.44 0.21 -6.54
N VAL A 72 -6.56 -0.43 -5.79
CA VAL A 72 -5.30 0.16 -5.34
C VAL A 72 -4.18 -0.46 -6.15
N SER A 73 -3.55 0.38 -6.96
CA SER A 73 -2.25 0.10 -7.54
C SER A 73 -1.15 0.64 -6.63
N SER A 74 0.04 0.05 -6.72
CA SER A 74 1.21 0.59 -6.03
C SER A 74 2.46 0.49 -6.87
N ASP A 75 3.31 1.49 -6.70
CA ASP A 75 4.72 1.39 -7.02
C ASP A 75 5.46 0.46 -6.04
N VAL A 76 6.80 0.53 -6.03
CA VAL A 76 7.66 -0.39 -5.30
C VAL A 76 8.50 0.34 -4.28
N GLY A 77 8.47 -0.11 -3.03
CA GLY A 77 9.17 0.52 -1.90
C GLY A 77 8.48 0.26 -0.56
N GLN A 78 8.71 1.12 0.44
CA GLN A 78 8.01 1.01 1.72
C GLN A 78 6.50 1.30 1.59
N HIS A 79 6.13 2.29 0.77
CA HIS A 79 4.72 2.64 0.50
C HIS A 79 3.91 1.44 -0.02
N GLN A 80 4.53 0.56 -0.80
CA GLN A 80 3.93 -0.69 -1.27
C GLN A 80 3.57 -1.63 -0.12
N MET A 81 4.48 -1.77 0.85
CA MET A 81 4.25 -2.62 2.01
C MET A 81 3.21 -1.99 2.93
N PHE A 82 3.25 -0.67 3.14
CA PHE A 82 2.22 0.02 3.90
C PHE A 82 0.83 -0.10 3.27
N ALA A 83 0.71 0.05 1.95
CA ALA A 83 -0.55 -0.19 1.25
C ALA A 83 -1.03 -1.64 1.45
N ALA A 84 -0.16 -2.62 1.23
CA ALA A 84 -0.50 -4.03 1.37
C ALA A 84 -0.89 -4.45 2.80
N LEU A 85 -0.29 -3.84 3.82
CA LEU A 85 -0.52 -4.19 5.23
C LEU A 85 -1.72 -3.46 5.85
N TYR A 86 -1.97 -2.21 5.46
CA TYR A 86 -2.93 -1.33 6.16
C TYR A 86 -4.20 -1.02 5.36
N TYR A 87 -4.25 -1.33 4.06
CA TYR A 87 -5.49 -1.28 3.28
C TYR A 87 -6.13 -2.67 3.26
N GLN A 88 -7.37 -2.80 3.75
CA GLN A 88 -8.07 -4.09 3.74
C GLN A 88 -8.74 -4.30 2.38
N TYR A 89 -8.41 -5.42 1.72
CA TYR A 89 -8.91 -5.75 0.38
C TYR A 89 -10.00 -6.83 0.47
N ASP A 90 -11.24 -6.46 0.17
CA ASP A 90 -12.39 -7.38 0.30
C ASP A 90 -12.63 -8.22 -0.96
N LYS A 91 -12.13 -7.79 -2.12
CA LYS A 91 -12.39 -8.44 -3.42
C LYS A 91 -11.11 -8.79 -4.17
N PRO A 92 -11.13 -9.87 -4.96
CA PRO A 92 -10.00 -10.21 -5.83
C PRO A 92 -9.76 -9.08 -6.83
N ARG A 93 -8.50 -8.94 -7.26
CA ARG A 93 -8.05 -7.95 -8.27
C ARG A 93 -8.17 -6.48 -7.83
N GLN A 94 -8.41 -6.19 -6.55
CA GLN A 94 -8.32 -4.82 -6.02
C GLN A 94 -6.89 -4.37 -5.71
N TRP A 95 -5.94 -5.29 -5.53
CA TRP A 95 -4.53 -4.98 -5.34
C TRP A 95 -3.75 -5.27 -6.63
N ILE A 96 -3.19 -4.22 -7.24
CA ILE A 96 -2.47 -4.29 -8.52
C ILE A 96 -1.04 -3.83 -8.30
N ASN A 97 -0.08 -4.75 -8.30
CA ASN A 97 1.28 -4.41 -7.93
C ASN A 97 2.34 -5.29 -8.61
N SER A 98 3.52 -4.70 -8.87
CA SER A 98 4.69 -5.41 -9.39
C SER A 98 5.42 -6.14 -8.26
N GLY A 99 4.97 -7.37 -7.96
CA GLY A 99 5.56 -8.19 -6.89
C GLY A 99 6.84 -8.92 -7.31
N GLY A 100 6.79 -9.69 -8.41
CA GLY A 100 7.90 -10.56 -8.80
C GLY A 100 9.16 -9.81 -9.26
N LEU A 101 9.00 -8.86 -10.19
CA LEU A 101 10.13 -8.07 -10.70
C LEU A 101 10.43 -6.83 -9.84
N GLY A 102 9.44 -6.28 -9.14
CA GLY A 102 9.64 -5.10 -8.30
C GLY A 102 9.93 -3.82 -9.11
N THR A 103 9.17 -3.57 -10.17
CA THR A 103 9.37 -2.42 -11.07
C THR A 103 8.84 -1.11 -10.46
N MET A 104 9.72 -0.15 -10.17
CA MET A 104 9.34 1.23 -9.85
C MET A 104 8.76 1.95 -11.08
N GLY A 105 7.75 2.81 -10.89
CA GLY A 105 7.03 3.48 -11.97
C GLY A 105 5.86 2.67 -12.54
N PHE A 106 5.55 1.51 -11.96
CA PHE A 106 4.45 0.64 -12.36
C PHE A 106 3.07 1.20 -11.96
N GLY A 107 2.99 1.89 -10.82
CA GLY A 107 1.74 2.24 -10.16
C GLY A 107 0.80 3.08 -11.02
N LEU A 108 1.27 4.24 -11.52
CA LEU A 108 0.44 5.15 -12.30
C LEU A 108 -0.06 4.53 -13.63
N PRO A 109 0.79 3.93 -14.48
CA PRO A 109 0.33 3.20 -15.67
C PRO A 109 -0.66 2.07 -15.35
N ALA A 110 -0.47 1.34 -14.24
CA ALA A 110 -1.40 0.31 -13.82
C ALA A 110 -2.77 0.89 -13.41
N ALA A 111 -2.78 2.01 -12.68
CA ALA A 111 -4.00 2.74 -12.31
C ALA A 111 -4.78 3.21 -13.54
N MET A 112 -4.08 3.64 -14.58
CA MET A 112 -4.68 4.02 -15.86
C MET A 112 -5.37 2.81 -16.52
N GLY A 113 -4.68 1.66 -16.58
CA GLY A 113 -5.26 0.43 -17.11
C GLY A 113 -6.51 0.00 -16.35
N VAL A 114 -6.50 0.10 -15.03
CA VAL A 114 -7.68 -0.14 -14.18
C VAL A 114 -8.81 0.83 -14.51
N GLN A 115 -8.53 2.13 -14.64
CA GLN A 115 -9.56 3.13 -14.94
C GLN A 115 -10.21 2.88 -16.31
N PHE A 116 -9.43 2.45 -17.32
CA PHE A 116 -9.98 2.04 -18.61
C PHE A 116 -10.84 0.78 -18.52
N ALA A 117 -10.41 -0.22 -17.74
CA ALA A 117 -11.17 -1.46 -17.55
C ALA A 117 -12.44 -1.25 -16.70
N HIS A 118 -12.41 -0.29 -15.78
CA HIS A 118 -13.48 0.00 -14.83
C HIS A 118 -13.74 1.52 -14.73
N PRO A 119 -14.39 2.15 -15.72
CA PRO A 119 -14.53 3.61 -15.81
C PRO A 119 -15.25 4.27 -14.62
N ASN A 120 -16.13 3.53 -13.95
CA ASN A 120 -16.92 4.02 -12.82
C ASN A 120 -16.31 3.67 -11.45
N ALA A 121 -15.18 2.96 -11.43
CA ALA A 121 -14.53 2.59 -10.19
C ALA A 121 -13.53 3.66 -9.73
N THR A 122 -13.29 3.69 -8.43
CA THR A 122 -12.21 4.49 -7.85
C THR A 122 -10.88 3.78 -8.08
N SER A 123 -10.06 4.31 -8.99
CA SER A 123 -8.69 3.87 -9.22
C SER A 123 -7.71 4.76 -8.44
N VAL A 124 -6.93 4.15 -7.56
CA VAL A 124 -5.95 4.81 -6.70
C VAL A 124 -4.57 4.26 -6.99
N VAL A 125 -3.55 5.11 -6.96
CA VAL A 125 -2.15 4.69 -6.87
C VAL A 125 -1.55 5.18 -5.56
N VAL A 126 -1.00 4.25 -4.79
CA VAL A 126 -0.12 4.57 -3.66
C VAL A 126 1.32 4.51 -4.16
N THR A 127 2.03 5.62 -4.06
CA THR A 127 3.39 5.74 -4.60
C THR A 127 4.32 6.42 -3.62
N GLY A 128 5.62 6.34 -3.89
CA GLY A 128 6.65 7.13 -3.23
C GLY A 128 7.19 8.20 -4.17
N ASP A 129 7.77 9.25 -3.60
CA ASP A 129 8.36 10.39 -4.31
C ASP A 129 9.39 9.98 -5.38
N GLY A 130 10.25 8.99 -5.07
CA GLY A 130 11.21 8.47 -6.05
C GLY A 130 10.59 7.59 -7.15
N SER A 131 9.50 6.87 -6.86
CA SER A 131 8.88 5.94 -7.81
C SER A 131 8.00 6.66 -8.83
N ILE A 132 7.23 7.65 -8.40
CA ILE A 132 6.33 8.39 -9.28
C ILE A 132 7.09 9.11 -10.40
N GLN A 133 8.31 9.59 -10.10
CA GLN A 133 9.21 10.25 -11.05
C GLN A 133 9.61 9.36 -12.24
N MET A 134 9.55 8.03 -12.09
CA MET A 134 9.95 7.11 -13.16
C MET A 134 9.02 7.18 -14.38
N ASN A 135 7.73 7.46 -14.16
CA ASN A 135 6.72 7.56 -15.21
C ASN A 135 5.80 8.77 -15.02
N ILE A 136 6.31 9.86 -14.47
CA ILE A 136 5.48 11.04 -14.15
C ILE A 136 4.94 11.75 -15.41
N GLN A 137 5.56 11.51 -16.57
CA GLN A 137 5.06 12.02 -17.86
C GLN A 137 3.64 11.51 -18.19
N GLU A 138 3.21 10.39 -17.60
CA GLU A 138 1.86 9.84 -17.81
C GLU A 138 0.76 10.71 -17.21
N LEU A 139 1.10 11.73 -16.41
CA LEU A 139 0.16 12.79 -16.07
C LEU A 139 -0.41 13.45 -17.34
N SER A 140 0.41 13.65 -18.39
CA SER A 140 -0.08 14.17 -19.67
C SER A 140 -1.11 13.23 -20.31
N THR A 141 -0.83 11.93 -20.29
CA THR A 141 -1.74 10.90 -20.81
C THR A 141 -3.05 10.88 -20.01
N CYS A 142 -3.00 10.98 -18.69
CA CYS A 142 -4.19 11.05 -17.86
C CYS A 142 -5.08 12.25 -18.21
N LEU A 143 -4.49 13.42 -18.53
CA LEU A 143 -5.26 14.58 -18.99
C LEU A 143 -5.90 14.30 -20.36
N GLN A 144 -5.13 13.78 -21.31
CA GLN A 144 -5.59 13.47 -22.67
C GLN A 144 -6.84 12.57 -22.69
N TYR A 145 -6.92 11.63 -21.74
CA TYR A 145 -8.03 10.67 -21.64
C TYR A 145 -9.00 10.96 -20.48
N ASN A 146 -8.87 12.11 -19.81
CA ASN A 146 -9.70 12.51 -18.67
C ASN A 146 -9.83 11.42 -17.59
N LEU A 147 -8.71 10.81 -17.19
CA LEU A 147 -8.70 9.71 -16.21
C LEU A 147 -8.70 10.29 -14.77
N PRO A 148 -9.76 10.08 -13.96
CA PRO A 148 -9.90 10.70 -12.65
C PRO A 148 -9.15 9.94 -11.53
N ILE A 149 -7.92 9.50 -11.82
CA ILE A 149 -7.10 8.69 -10.90
C ILE A 149 -6.73 9.49 -9.65
N LYS A 150 -6.63 8.82 -8.49
CA LYS A 150 -6.15 9.44 -7.25
C LYS A 150 -4.72 8.97 -6.97
N ILE A 151 -3.77 9.91 -6.99
CA ILE A 151 -2.37 9.64 -6.67
C ILE A 151 -2.15 10.01 -5.20
N ILE A 152 -1.82 9.02 -4.39
CA ILE A 152 -1.48 9.17 -2.97
C ILE A 152 0.04 8.98 -2.85
N SER A 153 0.77 10.09 -2.89
CA SER A 153 2.23 10.09 -2.79
C SER A 153 2.65 10.18 -1.33
N LEU A 154 3.29 9.12 -0.84
CA LEU A 154 3.92 9.05 0.46
C LEU A 154 5.34 9.61 0.35
N ASN A 155 5.49 10.91 0.58
CA ASN A 155 6.73 11.64 0.37
C ASN A 155 7.60 11.61 1.63
N ASN A 156 8.63 10.76 1.61
CA ASN A 156 9.64 10.68 2.66
C ASN A 156 11.01 11.22 2.21
N ARG A 157 11.08 11.83 1.02
CA ARG A 157 12.30 12.39 0.41
C ARG A 157 13.45 11.38 0.31
N ALA A 158 13.13 10.10 0.14
CA ALA A 158 14.11 9.03 0.10
C ALA A 158 13.64 7.80 -0.70
N LEU A 159 14.60 7.00 -1.14
CA LEU A 159 14.34 5.60 -1.50
C LEU A 159 14.20 4.78 -0.22
N GLY A 160 13.05 4.95 0.46
CA GLY A 160 12.83 4.49 1.84
C GLY A 160 13.17 3.02 2.09
N MET A 161 12.87 2.12 1.14
CA MET A 161 13.21 0.69 1.29
C MET A 161 14.72 0.47 1.30
N VAL A 162 15.46 1.16 0.41
CA VAL A 162 16.93 1.10 0.37
C VAL A 162 17.52 1.71 1.63
N ARG A 163 16.96 2.84 2.08
CA ARG A 163 17.38 3.52 3.31
C ARG A 163 17.19 2.63 4.55
N GLN A 164 16.06 1.94 4.69
CA GLN A 164 15.82 1.00 5.80
C GLN A 164 16.89 -0.10 5.86
N TRP A 165 17.25 -0.70 4.73
CA TRP A 165 18.34 -1.68 4.69
C TRP A 165 19.72 -1.07 5.00
N GLN A 166 19.97 0.17 4.56
CA GLN A 166 21.20 0.91 4.89
C GLN A 166 21.30 1.22 6.40
N ASP A 167 20.19 1.57 7.04
CA ASP A 167 20.13 1.73 8.50
C ASP A 167 20.45 0.42 9.20
N MET A 168 19.78 -0.66 8.80
CA MET A 168 19.84 -1.95 9.50
C MET A 168 21.16 -2.72 9.31
N ILE A 169 21.72 -2.71 8.11
CA ILE A 169 22.89 -3.54 7.76
C ILE A 169 24.16 -2.69 7.66
N TYR A 170 24.04 -1.45 7.18
CA TYR A 170 25.19 -0.61 6.84
C TYR A 170 25.40 0.53 7.84
N LYS A 171 24.85 0.41 9.06
CA LYS A 171 25.02 1.37 10.17
C LYS A 171 24.62 2.80 9.80
N GLY A 172 23.55 2.96 9.02
CA GLY A 172 23.04 4.28 8.61
C GLY A 172 23.88 4.97 7.53
N ARG A 173 24.75 4.25 6.83
CA ARG A 173 25.50 4.81 5.69
C ARG A 173 24.60 4.94 4.47
N HIS A 174 23.97 6.11 4.31
CA HIS A 174 23.08 6.41 3.19
C HIS A 174 23.86 6.70 1.92
N SER A 175 23.89 5.74 0.99
CA SER A 175 24.58 5.87 -0.30
C SER A 175 23.56 6.09 -1.41
N HIS A 176 23.41 7.33 -1.87
CA HIS A 176 22.52 7.73 -2.98
C HIS A 176 21.05 7.30 -2.82
N SER A 177 20.56 7.22 -1.58
CA SER A 177 19.18 6.88 -1.24
C SER A 177 18.35 8.07 -0.75
N TYR A 178 18.96 9.26 -0.64
CA TYR A 178 18.29 10.52 -0.33
C TYR A 178 17.87 11.23 -1.62
N MET A 179 16.79 12.02 -1.55
CA MET A 179 16.18 12.67 -2.71
C MET A 179 16.02 14.18 -2.47
N ASP A 180 17.14 14.91 -2.51
CA ASP A 180 17.13 16.37 -2.32
C ASP A 180 16.59 17.14 -3.55
N SER A 181 16.65 16.52 -4.73
CA SER A 181 16.28 17.12 -6.01
C SER A 181 14.82 16.93 -6.41
N MET A 182 13.93 16.59 -5.47
CA MET A 182 12.51 16.37 -5.78
C MET A 182 11.82 17.68 -6.22
N PRO A 183 10.96 17.63 -7.25
CA PRO A 183 10.19 18.78 -7.68
C PRO A 183 9.07 19.11 -6.68
N ASP A 184 8.46 20.27 -6.86
CA ASP A 184 7.18 20.60 -6.25
C ASP A 184 6.08 19.81 -7.00
N PHE A 185 5.66 18.67 -6.44
CA PHE A 185 4.72 17.77 -7.10
C PHE A 185 3.34 18.40 -7.32
N VAL A 186 2.91 19.30 -6.44
CA VAL A 186 1.65 20.04 -6.60
C VAL A 186 1.73 20.93 -7.84
N LYS A 187 2.77 21.76 -7.96
CA LYS A 187 2.96 22.59 -9.17
C LYS A 187 3.15 21.76 -10.42
N LEU A 188 3.83 20.62 -10.33
CA LEU A 188 4.01 19.72 -11.46
C LEU A 188 2.67 19.13 -11.93
N ALA A 189 1.83 18.67 -11.01
CA ALA A 189 0.48 18.18 -11.34
C ALA A 189 -0.38 19.28 -11.98
N GLU A 190 -0.33 20.50 -11.43
CA GLU A 190 -1.03 21.66 -11.98
C GLU A 190 -0.52 22.04 -13.38
N ALA A 191 0.79 21.93 -13.64
CA ALA A 191 1.37 22.17 -14.96
C ALA A 191 0.88 21.17 -16.02
N TYR A 192 0.54 19.94 -15.61
CA TYR A 192 -0.14 18.95 -16.45
C TYR A 192 -1.67 19.12 -16.51
N GLY A 193 -2.24 20.14 -15.87
CA GLY A 193 -3.68 20.41 -15.87
C GLY A 193 -4.50 19.68 -14.80
N HIS A 194 -3.84 19.06 -13.82
CA HIS A 194 -4.49 18.30 -12.74
C HIS A 194 -4.60 19.09 -11.45
N VAL A 195 -5.25 18.51 -10.44
CA VAL A 195 -5.35 19.10 -9.10
C VAL A 195 -4.19 18.60 -8.25
N GLY A 196 -3.41 19.51 -7.66
CA GLY A 196 -2.43 19.18 -6.64
C GLY A 196 -2.95 19.51 -5.23
N ILE A 197 -2.69 18.64 -4.26
CA ILE A 197 -3.00 18.85 -2.84
C ILE A 197 -1.75 18.50 -2.03
N LYS A 198 -1.26 19.44 -1.24
CA LYS A 198 -0.14 19.21 -0.31
C LYS A 198 -0.68 18.97 1.09
N VAL A 199 -0.10 18.01 1.81
CA VAL A 199 -0.44 17.72 3.21
C VAL A 199 0.86 17.61 4.02
N ASP A 200 1.08 18.57 4.92
CA ASP A 200 2.28 18.62 5.76
C ASP A 200 1.98 18.34 7.25
N LYS A 201 0.69 18.32 7.65
CA LYS A 201 0.25 18.13 9.04
C LYS A 201 -0.80 17.03 9.13
N LEU A 202 -0.77 16.29 10.23
CA LEU A 202 -1.69 15.18 10.48
C LEU A 202 -3.15 15.65 10.53
N ASP A 203 -3.42 16.79 11.19
CA ASP A 203 -4.78 17.34 11.33
C ASP A 203 -5.43 17.70 9.99
N ASP A 204 -4.62 17.99 8.97
CA ASP A 204 -5.12 18.35 7.63
C ASP A 204 -5.42 17.11 6.77
N LEU A 205 -5.00 15.91 7.19
CA LEU A 205 -5.06 14.69 6.38
C LEU A 205 -6.48 14.28 6.01
N ASP A 206 -7.40 14.27 6.97
CA ASP A 206 -8.79 13.82 6.75
C ASP A 206 -9.51 14.76 5.78
N ALA A 207 -9.42 16.07 6.01
CA ALA A 207 -10.01 17.09 5.14
C ALA A 207 -9.39 17.08 3.72
N ALA A 208 -8.07 16.82 3.62
CA ALA A 208 -7.40 16.69 2.33
C ALA A 208 -7.86 15.45 1.55
N MET A 209 -8.07 14.31 2.24
CA MET A 209 -8.62 13.10 1.64
C MET A 209 -10.05 13.33 1.16
N GLU A 210 -10.92 13.92 1.98
CA GLU A 210 -12.29 14.28 1.58
C GLU A 210 -12.28 15.16 0.32
N LYS A 211 -11.45 16.21 0.31
CA LYS A 211 -11.27 17.07 -0.86
C LYS A 211 -10.78 16.29 -2.09
N CYS A 212 -9.81 15.40 -1.93
CA CYS A 212 -9.28 14.58 -3.03
C CYS A 212 -10.37 13.71 -3.68
N PHE A 213 -11.18 13.04 -2.87
CA PHE A 213 -12.25 12.17 -3.36
C PHE A 213 -13.49 12.95 -3.83
N SER A 214 -13.65 14.22 -3.44
CA SER A 214 -14.71 15.10 -3.98
C SER A 214 -14.57 15.37 -5.49
N TYR A 215 -13.35 15.31 -6.04
CA TYR A 215 -13.13 15.44 -7.47
C TYR A 215 -13.45 14.11 -8.15
N THR A 216 -14.49 14.04 -8.98
CA THR A 216 -14.85 12.80 -9.69
C THR A 216 -14.46 12.80 -11.16
N ASP A 217 -14.10 13.97 -11.71
CA ASP A 217 -13.87 14.22 -13.12
C ASP A 217 -12.40 14.53 -13.47
N ARG A 218 -11.53 14.60 -12.45
CA ARG A 218 -10.12 14.98 -12.60
C ARG A 218 -9.19 14.11 -11.76
N LEU A 219 -7.96 13.95 -12.26
CA LEU A 219 -6.87 13.38 -11.50
C LEU A 219 -6.49 14.34 -10.36
N VAL A 220 -6.23 13.75 -9.20
CA VAL A 220 -5.76 14.49 -8.03
C VAL A 220 -4.43 13.88 -7.59
N PHE A 221 -3.42 14.73 -7.45
CA PHE A 221 -2.13 14.39 -6.87
C PHE A 221 -2.08 14.88 -5.43
N MET A 222 -2.09 13.96 -4.48
CA MET A 222 -1.82 14.25 -3.07
C MET A 222 -0.34 14.02 -2.76
N ASP A 223 0.38 15.09 -2.43
CA ASP A 223 1.75 15.06 -1.94
C ASP A 223 1.74 15.15 -0.41
N ILE A 224 1.95 14.01 0.26
CA ILE A 224 1.78 13.88 1.71
C ILE A 224 3.15 13.68 2.35
N ALA A 225 3.61 14.66 3.12
CA ALA A 225 4.87 14.58 3.85
C ALA A 225 4.74 13.59 5.01
N ILE A 226 5.55 12.53 5.00
CA ILE A 226 5.52 11.47 6.02
C ILE A 226 6.85 11.35 6.79
N ASP A 227 6.81 10.64 7.91
CA ASP A 227 8.01 10.34 8.71
C ASP A 227 9.07 9.58 7.89
N GLN A 228 10.25 10.18 7.75
CA GLN A 228 11.36 9.62 6.99
C GLN A 228 12.11 8.50 7.72
N ASN A 229 11.88 8.34 9.02
CA ASN A 229 12.54 7.35 9.87
C ASN A 229 11.65 6.12 10.14
N GLU A 230 10.49 6.08 9.49
CA GLU A 230 9.57 4.96 9.58
C GLU A 230 10.12 3.74 8.83
N HIS A 231 9.99 2.58 9.47
CA HIS A 231 10.43 1.30 8.90
C HIS A 231 9.22 0.37 8.74
N VAL A 232 9.27 -0.50 7.76
CA VAL A 232 8.22 -1.51 7.55
C VAL A 232 8.45 -2.67 8.51
N TYR A 233 7.43 -2.96 9.31
CA TYR A 233 7.33 -4.13 10.18
C TYR A 233 5.91 -4.75 10.06
N PRO A 234 5.75 -6.05 10.35
CA PRO A 234 6.80 -7.00 10.72
C PRO A 234 7.70 -7.37 9.53
N MET A 235 8.94 -7.77 9.80
CA MET A 235 9.95 -8.09 8.80
C MET A 235 10.61 -9.44 9.09
N GLN A 236 10.57 -10.36 8.12
CA GLN A 236 11.25 -11.65 8.22
C GLN A 236 12.77 -11.47 8.27
N ILE A 237 13.41 -12.21 9.18
CA ILE A 237 14.86 -12.17 9.34
C ILE A 237 15.50 -12.98 8.22
N LYS A 238 16.29 -12.33 7.36
CA LYS A 238 16.99 -12.98 6.25
C LYS A 238 17.72 -14.26 6.72
N TYR A 239 17.43 -15.37 6.03
CA TYR A 239 17.93 -16.73 6.33
C TYR A 239 17.39 -17.39 7.61
N GLY A 240 16.50 -16.74 8.36
CA GLY A 240 15.73 -17.35 9.44
C GLY A 240 14.54 -18.17 8.92
N ALA A 241 13.83 -18.80 9.85
CA ALA A 241 12.56 -19.48 9.62
C ALA A 241 11.43 -18.46 9.35
N MET A 242 10.23 -18.96 8.99
CA MET A 242 9.07 -18.10 8.72
C MET A 242 8.56 -17.39 9.98
N ASP A 243 8.83 -17.95 11.15
CA ASP A 243 8.51 -17.42 12.47
C ASP A 243 9.63 -16.58 13.09
N ASP A 244 10.78 -16.44 12.42
CA ASP A 244 11.87 -15.54 12.82
C ASP A 244 11.60 -14.12 12.27
N MET A 245 10.88 -13.30 13.03
CA MET A 245 10.39 -12.00 12.61
C MET A 245 10.91 -10.88 13.51
N ARG A 246 11.20 -9.73 12.93
CA ARG A 246 11.27 -8.45 13.66
C ARG A 246 9.87 -7.86 13.68
N LEU A 247 9.28 -7.68 14.86
CA LEU A 247 7.94 -7.11 15.00
C LEU A 247 7.98 -5.59 15.15
N SER A 248 9.09 -5.05 15.66
CA SER A 248 9.34 -3.62 15.75
C SER A 248 10.85 -3.33 15.70
N LYS A 249 11.25 -2.08 15.94
CA LYS A 249 12.67 -1.71 16.08
C LYS A 249 13.34 -2.45 17.27
N THR A 250 12.56 -2.81 18.28
CA THR A 250 13.04 -3.38 19.55
C THR A 250 12.57 -4.81 19.81
N GLU A 251 11.53 -5.29 19.12
CA GLU A 251 10.91 -6.59 19.36
C GLU A 251 11.20 -7.60 18.25
N ARG A 252 11.45 -8.86 18.64
CA ARG A 252 11.69 -10.00 17.76
C ARG A 252 11.00 -11.26 18.28
N THR A 253 10.63 -12.15 17.37
CA THR A 253 10.20 -13.53 17.67
C THR A 253 11.34 -14.52 17.57
#